data_AF-A0A974S7U9-F1
#
_entry.id   AF-A0A974S7U9-F1
#
_cell.length_a   1.000
_cell.length_b   1.000
_cell.length_c   1.000
_cell.angle_alpha   90.00
_cell.angle_beta   90.00
_cell.angle_gamma   90.00
#
_symmetry.space_group_name_H-M   'P 1'
#
loop_
_entity.id
_entity.type
_entity.pdbx_description
1 polymer ?
#
loop_
_entity_poly.entity_id
_entity_poly.type
_entity_poly.pdbx_seq_one_letter_code
_entity_poly.pdbx_strand_id
1 'polypeptide(L)'
;MSTIWINGEELKNVNASTVEELMKELEVSPITLVEHNGKALHRAEWSTMPIRPGDHLEIALSHCRRIRVTVEKKEEDFRKLRANVCQPLEGRLS
;
A
#
# COMPACT_ATOMS: atom_id res chain seq x y z
N MET A 1 10.44 11.40 9.90
CA MET A 1 10.11 10.99 8.52
C MET A 1 10.17 9.49 8.49
N SER A 2 9.04 8.84 8.25
CA SER A 2 8.92 7.38 8.29
C SER A 2 9.09 6.82 6.89
N THR A 3 9.94 5.81 6.77
CA THR A 3 10.18 5.07 5.52
C THR A 3 9.62 3.66 5.69
N ILE A 4 8.79 3.22 4.76
CA ILE A 4 8.22 1.88 4.71
C ILE A 4 8.40 1.29 3.31
N TRP A 5 8.15 0.00 3.16
CA TRP A 5 8.17 -0.69 1.88
C TRP A 5 6.75 -1.12 1.51
N ILE A 6 6.33 -0.84 0.29
CA ILE A 6 5.04 -1.27 -0.25
C ILE A 6 5.29 -2.00 -1.56
N ASN A 7 4.92 -3.27 -1.64
CA ASN A 7 5.13 -4.13 -2.81
C ASN A 7 6.60 -4.09 -3.30
N GLY A 8 7.55 -4.10 -2.35
CA GLY A 8 8.99 -4.00 -2.62
C GLY A 8 9.53 -2.60 -2.94
N GLU A 9 8.68 -1.58 -3.07
CA GLU A 9 9.10 -0.20 -3.34
C GLU A 9 9.20 0.63 -2.06
N GLU A 10 10.24 1.46 -1.95
CA GLU A 10 10.46 2.33 -0.81
C GLU A 10 9.53 3.56 -0.87
N LEU A 11 8.69 3.73 0.15
CA LEU A 11 7.85 4.92 0.32
C LEU A 11 8.36 5.79 1.47
N LYS A 12 8.77 7.01 1.13
CA LYS A 12 9.31 8.00 2.07
C LYS A 12 8.24 8.99 2.50
N ASN A 13 8.43 9.56 3.69
CA ASN A 13 7.61 10.64 4.24
C ASN A 13 6.13 10.25 4.44
N VAL A 14 5.90 9.00 4.82
CA VAL A 14 4.56 8.52 5.21
C VAL A 14 4.12 9.25 6.47
N ASN A 15 2.92 9.82 6.44
CA ASN A 15 2.32 10.53 7.58
C ASN A 15 1.23 9.69 8.28
N ALA A 16 0.75 8.64 7.60
CA ALA A 16 -0.15 7.65 8.19
C ALA A 16 0.45 6.97 9.42
N SER A 17 -0.35 6.91 10.48
CA SER A 17 -0.04 6.22 11.74
C SER A 17 -0.62 4.81 11.77
N THR A 18 -1.62 4.51 10.93
CA THR A 18 -2.27 3.21 10.84
C THR A 18 -2.37 2.70 9.40
N VAL A 19 -2.60 1.40 9.23
CA VAL A 19 -2.87 0.81 7.91
C VAL A 19 -4.09 1.48 7.27
N GLU A 20 -5.15 1.80 8.02
CA GLU A 20 -6.33 2.47 7.46
C GLU A 20 -6.00 3.86 6.90
N GLU A 21 -5.23 4.66 7.64
CA GLU A 21 -4.80 5.99 7.18
C GLU A 21 -3.92 5.90 5.93
N LEU A 22 -2.98 4.94 5.90
CA LEU A 22 -2.12 4.73 4.74
C LEU A 22 -2.94 4.36 3.50
N MET A 23 -3.92 3.49 3.66
CA MET A 23 -4.78 3.07 2.55
C MET A 23 -5.67 4.23 2.06
N LYS A 24 -6.09 5.14 2.94
CA LYS A 24 -6.76 6.40 2.56
C LYS A 24 -5.81 7.33 1.81
N GLU A 25 -4.58 7.51 2.29
CA GLU A 25 -3.55 8.33 1.63
C GLU A 25 -3.22 7.83 0.21
N LEU A 26 -3.21 6.51 0.01
CA LEU A 26 -2.94 5.87 -1.28
C LEU A 26 -4.17 5.81 -2.21
N GLU A 27 -5.34 6.30 -1.77
CA GLU A 27 -6.60 6.29 -2.51
C GLU A 27 -6.97 4.88 -3.06
N VAL A 28 -6.60 3.84 -2.33
CA VAL A 28 -6.83 2.44 -2.75
C VAL A 28 -8.28 2.01 -2.55
N SER A 29 -8.70 1.07 -3.39
CA SER A 29 -10.06 0.55 -3.42
C SER A 29 -10.44 -0.19 -2.11
N PRO A 30 -11.72 -0.21 -1.71
CA PRO A 30 -12.16 -1.00 -0.55
C PRO A 30 -12.01 -2.52 -0.72
N ILE A 31 -11.86 -3.04 -1.94
CA ILE A 31 -11.71 -4.49 -2.24
C ILE A 31 -10.24 -4.95 -2.24
N THR A 32 -9.42 -4.33 -1.40
CA THR A 32 -7.97 -4.57 -1.31
C THR A 32 -7.62 -5.54 -0.20
N LEU A 33 -6.68 -6.45 -0.47
CA LEU A 33 -6.04 -7.30 0.53
C LEU A 33 -4.72 -6.65 0.96
N VAL A 34 -4.41 -6.73 2.26
CA VAL A 34 -3.18 -6.19 2.84
C VAL A 34 -2.49 -7.28 3.65
N GLU A 35 -1.21 -7.47 3.39
CA GLU A 35 -0.28 -8.18 4.25
C GLU A 35 0.65 -7.15 4.90
N HIS A 36 0.88 -7.26 6.20
CA HIS A 36 1.78 -6.41 6.97
C HIS A 36 2.83 -7.27 7.64
N ASN A 37 4.09 -7.06 7.27
CA ASN A 37 5.25 -7.79 7.77
C ASN A 37 5.07 -9.32 7.72
N GLY A 38 4.52 -9.84 6.62
CA GLY A 38 4.27 -11.28 6.45
C GLY A 38 2.93 -11.78 7.00
N LYS A 39 2.14 -10.93 7.66
CA LYS A 39 0.82 -11.30 8.21
C LYS A 39 -0.30 -10.68 7.38
N ALA A 40 -1.15 -11.53 6.79
CA ALA A 40 -2.39 -11.08 6.17
C ALA A 40 -3.30 -10.43 7.21
N LEU A 41 -3.73 -9.20 6.95
CA LEU A 41 -4.59 -8.41 7.84
C LEU A 41 -6.04 -8.44 7.37
N HIS A 42 -6.94 -8.77 8.28
CA HIS A 42 -8.36 -8.55 8.06
C HIS A 42 -8.66 -7.04 8.11
N ARG A 43 -9.66 -6.58 7.34
CA ARG A 43 -9.97 -5.14 7.23
C ARG A 43 -10.34 -4.49 8.57
N ALA A 44 -10.92 -5.26 9.49
CA ALA A 44 -11.23 -4.79 10.84
C ALA A 44 -9.97 -4.48 11.69
N GLU A 45 -8.81 -5.03 11.33
CA GLU A 45 -7.54 -4.77 12.02
C GLU A 45 -6.87 -3.47 11.55
N TRP A 46 -7.30 -2.86 10.44
CA TRP A 46 -6.55 -1.79 9.80
C TRP A 46 -6.52 -0.48 10.61
N SER A 47 -7.60 -0.16 11.31
CA SER A 47 -7.71 1.07 12.12
C SER A 47 -6.88 1.01 13.39
N THR A 48 -6.44 -0.19 13.80
CA THR A 48 -5.66 -0.41 15.02
C THR A 48 -4.24 -0.89 14.73
N MET A 49 -3.95 -1.35 13.52
CA MET A 49 -2.62 -1.79 13.13
C MET A 49 -1.72 -0.58 12.86
N PRO A 50 -0.68 -0.34 13.69
CA PRO A 50 0.20 0.81 13.52
C PRO A 50 1.16 0.61 12.35
N ILE A 51 1.50 1.71 11.68
CA ILE A 51 2.58 1.79 10.71
C ILE A 51 3.84 2.34 11.39
N ARG A 52 4.96 1.65 11.22
CA ARG A 52 6.25 2.03 11.78
C ARG A 52 7.30 2.15 10.67
N PRO A 53 8.29 3.05 10.84
CA PRO A 53 9.46 3.04 9.96
C PRO A 53 10.08 1.64 9.97
N GLY A 54 10.37 1.07 8.82
CA GLY A 54 10.80 -0.34 8.73
C GLY A 54 9.77 -1.28 8.12
N ASP A 55 8.48 -0.95 8.18
CA ASP A 55 7.43 -1.91 7.85
C ASP A 55 7.36 -2.26 6.37
N HIS A 56 7.05 -3.52 6.10
CA HIS A 56 6.81 -4.06 4.78
C HIS A 56 5.32 -4.36 4.62
N LEU A 57 4.71 -3.81 3.56
CA LEU A 57 3.33 -4.07 3.21
C LEU A 57 3.24 -4.66 1.81
N GLU A 58 2.42 -5.69 1.66
CA GLU A 58 1.98 -6.18 0.34
C GLU A 58 0.49 -5.86 0.16
N ILE A 59 0.17 -5.19 -0.94
CA ILE A 59 -1.17 -4.69 -1.27
C ILE A 59 -1.59 -5.32 -2.59
N ALA A 60 -2.68 -6.09 -2.56
CA ALA A 60 -3.25 -6.74 -3.74
C ALA A 60 -4.69 -6.28 -3.99
N LEU A 61 -4.96 -5.76 -5.19
CA LEU A 61 -6.29 -5.37 -5.64
C LEU A 61 -6.97 -6.53 -6.37
N SER A 62 -8.15 -6.94 -5.90
CA SER A 62 -8.93 -8.00 -6.56
C SER A 62 -9.45 -7.60 -7.95
N HIS A 63 -9.63 -6.30 -8.22
CA HIS A 63 -9.90 -5.75 -9.56
C HIS A 63 -9.23 -4.38 -9.72
N CYS A 64 -8.16 -4.28 -10.52
CA CYS A 64 -7.48 -3.01 -10.79
C CYS A 64 -8.37 -2.12 -11.69
N ARG A 65 -9.09 -1.16 -11.10
CA ARG A 65 -9.46 0.07 -11.81
C ARG A 65 -8.42 1.12 -11.45
N ARG A 66 -7.73 1.61 -12.46
CA ARG A 66 -6.65 2.61 -12.42
C ARG A 66 -6.91 3.67 -11.34
N ILE A 67 -6.24 3.57 -10.20
CA ILE A 67 -6.33 4.58 -9.12
C ILE A 67 -5.82 5.91 -9.70
N ARG A 68 -6.61 6.97 -9.55
CA ARG A 68 -6.15 8.36 -9.71
C ARG A 68 -5.64 8.77 -8.34
N VAL A 69 -4.32 8.86 -8.19
CA VAL A 69 -3.73 9.51 -7.03
C VAL A 69 -3.64 11.00 -7.33
N THR A 70 -4.23 11.84 -6.49
CA THR A 70 -4.12 13.30 -6.61
C THR A 70 -2.79 13.73 -5.98
N VAL A 71 -1.70 13.60 -6.74
CA VAL A 71 -0.33 13.82 -6.24
C VAL A 71 0.01 15.31 -6.22
N GLU A 72 -0.10 15.94 -5.04
CA GLU A 72 0.56 17.22 -4.73
C GLU A 72 1.78 17.02 -3.81
N LYS A 73 2.61 15.99 -4.05
CA LYS A 73 3.93 15.84 -3.42
C LYS A 73 4.82 14.87 -4.22
N LYS A 74 6.08 15.30 -4.44
CA LYS A 74 7.17 14.68 -5.22
C LYS A 74 6.74 13.51 -6.12
N GLU A 75 6.47 13.86 -7.36
CA GLU A 75 5.89 13.07 -8.45
C GLU A 75 6.62 11.77 -8.81
N GLU A 76 7.86 11.58 -8.35
CA GLU A 76 8.75 10.53 -8.85
C GLU A 76 8.62 9.21 -8.07
N ASP A 77 8.37 9.25 -6.76
CA ASP A 77 8.26 8.05 -5.91
C ASP A 77 6.90 7.33 -6.11
N PHE A 78 5.82 8.08 -6.31
CA PHE A 78 4.47 7.52 -6.43
C PHE A 78 4.13 6.94 -7.82
N ARG A 79 4.83 7.38 -8.89
CA ARG A 79 4.60 6.83 -10.24
C ARG A 79 4.97 5.35 -10.33
N LYS A 80 6.04 4.92 -9.64
CA LYS A 80 6.48 3.53 -9.60
C LYS A 80 5.54 2.66 -8.76
N LEU A 81 5.14 3.16 -7.60
CA LEU A 81 4.19 2.45 -6.73
C LEU A 81 2.85 2.20 -7.43
N ARG A 82 2.35 3.17 -8.21
CA ARG A 82 1.14 3.02 -9.03
C ARG A 82 1.23 1.88 -10.05
N ALA A 83 2.41 1.65 -10.61
CA ALA A 83 2.61 0.56 -11.57
C ALA A 83 2.58 -0.81 -10.90
N ASN A 84 3.12 -0.93 -9.67
CA ASN A 84 3.27 -2.21 -8.98
C ASN A 84 2.02 -2.63 -8.16
N VAL A 85 1.23 -1.69 -7.65
CA VAL A 85 -0.04 -2.01 -6.94
C VAL A 85 -1.12 -2.54 -7.90
N CYS A 86 -0.97 -2.28 -9.20
CA CYS A 86 -1.95 -2.63 -10.23
C CYS A 86 -1.47 -3.73 -11.20
N GLN A 87 -0.45 -4.52 -10.83
CA GLN A 87 -0.08 -5.70 -11.61
C GLN A 87 -1.08 -6.85 -11.35
N PRO A 88 -1.58 -7.52 -12.39
CA PRO A 88 -2.31 -8.77 -12.22
C PRO A 88 -1.50 -9.78 -11.40
N LEU A 89 -2.15 -10.60 -10.56
CA LEU A 89 -1.55 -11.74 -9.85
C LEU A 89 -1.18 -12.88 -10.83
N GLU A 90 -0.53 -12.57 -11.94
CA GLU A 90 -0.03 -13.58 -12.87
C GLU A 90 1.31 -14.10 -12.34
N GLY A 91 1.29 -15.29 -11.71
CA GLY A 91 2.49 -16.12 -11.55
C GLY A 91 2.93 -16.55 -10.15
N ARG A 92 2.15 -16.39 -9.07
CA ARG A 92 2.49 -16.95 -7.74
C ARG A 92 1.65 -18.17 -7.31
N LEU A 93 1.30 -19.02 -8.27
CA LEU A 93 0.86 -20.39 -8.00
C LEU A 93 1.74 -21.31 -8.85
N SER A 94 2.86 -21.73 -8.27
CA SER A 94 3.69 -22.85 -8.74
C SER A 94 3.72 -23.89 -7.63
#